data_AF-Q2HE60-F1
#
_entry.id   AF-Q2HE60-F1
#
_cell.length_a   1.000
_cell.length_b   1.000
_cell.length_c   1.000
_cell.angle_alpha   90.00
_cell.angle_beta   90.00
_cell.angle_gamma   90.00
#
_symmetry.space_group_name_H-M   'P 1'
#
loop_
_entity.id
_entity.type
_entity.pdbx_description
1 polymer ?
#
loop_
_entity_poly.entity_id
_entity_poly.type
_entity_poly.pdbx_seq_one_letter_code
_entity_poly.pdbx_strand_id
1 'polypeptide(L)'
;MSSPQTILLEDTSTPSPPLLALLQAHLPHSITVLRHLQFARNFPGGHTPSTHILYACHAEEDNNNNSPSQTTTTNTNPPFAVAFVDLSRAPETQISLYSSLERTANEGHHRGQHQNPNHYHLGPPGPPQDEAFPRPSFLPLLRPHTGRGPSSPPPPDGEISFFS
;
A
#
# COMPACT_ATOMS: atom_id res chain seq x y z
N MET A 1 -34.17 16.02 4.16
CA MET A 1 -33.82 15.33 2.90
C MET A 1 -32.30 15.36 2.81
N SER A 2 -31.63 14.20 2.78
CA SER A 2 -30.18 14.17 2.56
C SER A 2 -29.90 14.63 1.14
N SER A 3 -28.88 15.48 0.94
CA SER A 3 -28.36 15.75 -0.40
C SER A 3 -27.85 14.44 -1.03
N PRO A 4 -27.93 14.30 -2.36
CA PRO A 4 -27.28 13.19 -3.05
C PRO A 4 -25.78 13.27 -2.82
N GLN A 5 -25.15 12.13 -2.47
CA GLN A 5 -23.70 12.04 -2.36
C GLN A 5 -23.12 11.75 -3.74
N THR A 6 -22.19 12.58 -4.19
CA THR A 6 -21.51 12.42 -5.48
C THR A 6 -20.19 11.69 -5.24
N ILE A 7 -19.99 10.56 -5.92
CA ILE A 7 -18.77 9.76 -5.82
C ILE A 7 -17.94 10.00 -7.09
N LEU A 8 -16.70 10.43 -6.91
CA LEU A 8 -15.71 10.51 -7.98
C LEU A 8 -15.01 9.16 -8.11
N LEU A 9 -14.96 8.62 -9.33
CA LEU A 9 -14.24 7.40 -9.66
C LEU A 9 -13.20 7.70 -10.75
N GLU A 10 -11.95 7.35 -10.48
CA GLU A 10 -10.82 7.49 -11.38
C GLU A 10 -10.27 6.10 -11.73
N ASP A 11 -9.99 5.84 -13.00
CA ASP A 11 -9.34 4.62 -13.50
C ASP A 11 -8.05 4.98 -14.23
N THR A 12 -6.92 4.42 -13.79
CA THR A 12 -5.61 4.65 -14.37
C THR A 12 -4.79 3.36 -14.44
N SER A 13 -3.87 3.26 -15.39
CA SER A 13 -2.95 2.10 -15.45
C SER A 13 -1.68 2.27 -14.61
N THR A 14 -1.42 3.48 -14.09
CA THR A 14 -0.20 3.81 -13.35
C THR A 14 -0.52 4.59 -12.07
N PRO A 15 0.06 4.22 -10.92
CA PRO A 15 -0.29 4.86 -9.66
C PRO A 15 0.30 6.27 -9.55
N SER A 16 -0.54 7.23 -9.19
CA SER A 16 -0.10 8.62 -8.96
C SER A 16 0.74 8.74 -7.68
N PRO A 17 1.77 9.60 -7.63
CA PRO A 17 2.54 9.82 -6.41
C PRO A 17 1.72 10.25 -5.18
N PRO A 18 0.70 11.15 -5.30
CA PRO A 18 -0.16 11.50 -4.18
C PRO A 18 -0.93 10.32 -3.61
N LEU A 19 -1.41 9.41 -4.47
CA LEU A 19 -2.11 8.19 -4.05
C LEU A 19 -1.21 7.28 -3.21
N LEU A 20 0.05 7.12 -3.60
CA LEU A 20 1.02 6.32 -2.83
C LEU A 20 1.29 6.93 -1.44
N ALA A 21 1.45 8.26 -1.37
CA ALA A 21 1.63 8.96 -0.09
C ALA A 21 0.39 8.83 0.82
N LEU A 22 -0.80 8.93 0.22
CA LEU A 22 -2.07 8.72 0.93
C LEU A 22 -2.15 7.31 1.52
N LEU A 23 -1.85 6.28 0.72
CA LEU A 23 -1.83 4.90 1.21
C LEU A 23 -0.76 4.68 2.29
N GLN A 24 0.42 5.30 2.19
CA GLN A 24 1.44 5.22 3.23
C GLN A 24 0.96 5.76 4.60
N ALA A 25 0.15 6.83 4.61
CA ALA A 25 -0.45 7.36 5.83
C ALA A 25 -1.49 6.41 6.48
N HIS A 26 -1.97 5.43 5.71
CA HIS A 26 -2.98 4.45 6.11
C HIS A 26 -2.41 3.07 6.48
N LEU A 27 -1.08 2.99 6.66
CA LEU A 27 -0.45 1.79 7.20
C LEU A 27 -0.92 1.49 8.63
N PRO A 28 -1.01 0.21 9.03
CA PRO A 28 -0.61 -0.98 8.26
C PRO A 28 -1.67 -1.51 7.27
N HIS A 29 -2.90 -1.00 7.31
CA HIS A 29 -4.05 -1.60 6.62
C HIS A 29 -3.93 -1.56 5.08
N SER A 30 -3.33 -0.49 4.55
CA SER A 30 -3.09 -0.30 3.12
C SER A 30 -1.92 -1.08 2.54
N ILE A 31 -1.16 -1.85 3.34
CA ILE A 31 0.15 -2.40 2.94
C ILE A 31 0.08 -3.30 1.70
N THR A 32 -0.99 -4.09 1.56
CA THR A 32 -1.16 -5.02 0.44
C THR A 32 -1.31 -4.26 -0.87
N VAL A 33 -2.25 -3.30 -0.92
CA VAL A 33 -2.45 -2.45 -2.10
C VAL A 33 -1.21 -1.60 -2.38
N LEU A 34 -0.63 -0.98 -1.36
CA LEU A 34 0.56 -0.15 -1.50
C LEU A 34 1.73 -0.93 -2.13
N ARG A 35 1.98 -2.17 -1.69
CA ARG A 35 3.05 -3.00 -2.26
C ARG A 35 2.79 -3.34 -3.73
N HIS A 36 1.56 -3.68 -4.09
CA HIS A 36 1.21 -3.95 -5.49
C HIS A 36 1.38 -2.72 -6.37
N LEU A 37 0.93 -1.55 -5.92
CA LEU A 37 1.13 -0.30 -6.67
C LEU A 37 2.61 0.07 -6.81
N GLN A 38 3.41 -0.11 -5.75
CA GLN A 38 4.86 0.12 -5.81
C GLN A 38 5.55 -0.85 -6.78
N PHE A 39 5.15 -2.13 -6.79
CA PHE A 39 5.67 -3.12 -7.72
C PHE A 39 5.28 -2.78 -9.17
N ALA A 40 4.01 -2.46 -9.41
CA ALA A 40 3.49 -2.06 -10.70
C ALA A 40 4.22 -0.85 -11.30
N ARG A 41 4.58 0.13 -10.46
CA ARG A 41 5.30 1.33 -10.86
C ARG A 41 6.79 1.11 -11.12
N ASN A 42 7.46 0.32 -10.28
CA ASN A 42 8.92 0.28 -10.23
C ASN A 42 9.52 -0.91 -10.99
N PHE A 43 8.72 -1.94 -11.29
CA PHE A 43 9.22 -3.16 -11.92
C PHE A 43 8.71 -3.28 -13.37
N PRO A 44 9.61 -3.50 -14.36
CA PRO A 44 9.20 -3.85 -15.71
C PRO A 44 8.38 -5.15 -15.71
N GLY A 45 7.13 -5.10 -16.19
CA GLY A 45 6.18 -6.23 -16.07
C GLY A 45 5.46 -6.31 -14.72
N GLY A 46 5.59 -5.27 -13.89
CA GLY A 46 4.79 -5.11 -12.67
C GLY A 46 3.31 -4.83 -12.95
N HIS A 47 3.01 -4.30 -14.13
CA HIS A 47 1.67 -4.11 -14.67
C HIS A 47 1.59 -4.67 -16.09
N THR A 48 0.36 -4.88 -16.54
CA THR A 48 0.00 -5.37 -17.87
C THR A 48 -0.91 -4.35 -18.55
N PRO A 49 -1.16 -4.46 -19.87
CA PRO A 49 -2.13 -3.60 -20.54
C PRO A 49 -3.57 -3.72 -19.99
N SER A 50 -3.87 -4.78 -19.23
CA SER A 50 -5.15 -5.00 -18.56
C SER A 50 -5.11 -4.64 -17.06
N THR A 51 -4.07 -3.93 -16.62
CA THR A 51 -3.98 -3.46 -15.24
C THR A 51 -4.74 -2.15 -15.09
N HIS A 52 -5.61 -2.12 -14.09
CA HIS A 52 -6.44 -1.00 -13.70
C HIS A 52 -6.20 -0.66 -12.23
N ILE A 53 -6.09 0.63 -11.95
CA ILE A 53 -6.01 1.20 -10.62
C ILE A 53 -7.23 2.09 -10.48
N LEU A 54 -8.20 1.60 -9.71
CA LEU A 54 -9.45 2.28 -9.46
C LEU A 54 -9.33 3.06 -8.16
N TYR A 55 -9.57 4.36 -8.20
CA TYR A 55 -9.62 5.23 -7.03
C TYR A 55 -11.01 5.84 -6.92
N ALA A 56 -11.64 5.67 -5.76
CA ALA A 56 -12.96 6.23 -5.47
C ALA A 56 -12.87 7.15 -4.26
N CYS A 57 -13.41 8.36 -4.36
CA CYS A 57 -13.53 9.28 -3.23
C CYS A 57 -14.82 10.07 -3.30
N HIS A 58 -15.19 10.70 -2.18
CA HIS A 58 -16.29 11.64 -2.16
C HIS A 58 -15.91 12.91 -2.93
N ALA A 59 -16.77 13.38 -3.82
CA ALA A 59 -16.63 14.69 -4.45
C ALA A 59 -17.21 15.73 -3.49
N GLU A 60 -16.35 16.54 -2.88
CA GLU A 60 -16.82 17.71 -2.16
C GLU A 60 -17.33 18.71 -3.21
N GLU A 61 -18.64 18.91 -3.27
CA GLU A 61 -19.19 20.06 -3.98
C GLU A 61 -18.69 21.31 -3.27
N ASP A 62 -17.83 22.08 -3.94
CA ASP A 62 -17.30 23.38 -3.49
C ASP A 62 -18.46 24.36 -3.22
N ASN A 63 -19.15 24.18 -2.10
CA ASN A 63 -19.99 25.20 -1.51
C ASN A 63 -19.08 26.12 -0.72
N ASN A 64 -18.55 27.08 -1.48
CA ASN A 64 -17.79 28.24 -1.08
C ASN A 64 -18.48 29.00 0.07
N ASN A 65 -18.38 28.49 1.30
CA ASN A 65 -18.74 29.21 2.50
C ASN A 65 -17.98 28.64 3.70
N ASN A 66 -17.09 29.47 4.24
CA ASN A 66 -16.49 29.32 5.55
C ASN A 66 -17.57 28.96 6.59
N SER A 67 -17.75 27.67 6.88
CA SER A 67 -18.42 27.24 8.10
C SER A 67 -17.97 25.82 8.45
N PRO A 68 -17.12 25.64 9.48
CA PRO A 68 -16.80 24.33 10.03
C PRO A 68 -18.03 23.85 10.81
N SER A 69 -19.04 23.37 10.08
CA SER A 69 -20.28 22.89 10.65
C SER A 69 -20.07 21.45 11.09
N GLN A 70 -19.65 21.33 12.35
CA GLN A 70 -19.53 20.12 13.16
C GLN A 70 -20.50 19.01 12.75
N THR A 71 -19.94 17.91 12.24
CA THR A 71 -20.19 16.60 12.85
C THR A 71 -18.83 16.02 13.24
N THR A 72 -18.46 16.28 14.50
CA THR A 72 -17.50 15.48 15.31
C THR A 72 -16.09 15.21 14.75
N THR A 73 -15.16 16.13 15.04
CA THR A 73 -13.89 15.84 15.74
C THR A 73 -13.13 14.56 15.36
N THR A 74 -12.56 14.50 14.16
CA THR A 74 -11.24 13.87 13.92
C THR A 74 -10.60 14.50 12.68
N ASN A 75 -9.30 14.79 12.71
CA ASN A 75 -8.48 15.23 11.56
C ASN A 75 -8.32 14.10 10.52
N THR A 76 -9.44 13.55 10.05
CA THR A 76 -9.46 12.36 9.19
C THR A 76 -9.86 12.77 7.79
N ASN A 77 -8.99 12.47 6.82
CA ASN A 77 -9.24 12.63 5.38
C ASN A 77 -10.63 12.09 4.99
N PRO A 78 -11.27 12.65 3.94
CA PRO A 78 -12.55 12.14 3.45
C PRO A 78 -12.45 10.64 3.11
N PRO A 79 -13.55 9.87 3.24
CA PRO A 79 -13.56 8.46 2.88
C PRO A 79 -13.12 8.24 1.43
N PHE A 80 -12.27 7.24 1.21
CA PHE A 80 -11.80 6.85 -0.10
C PHE A 80 -11.56 5.34 -0.17
N ALA A 81 -11.54 4.80 -1.38
CA ALA A 81 -11.20 3.41 -1.65
C ALA A 81 -10.26 3.32 -2.85
N VAL A 82 -9.41 2.30 -2.86
CA VAL A 82 -8.43 2.03 -3.91
C VAL A 82 -8.46 0.55 -4.25
N ALA A 83 -8.51 0.21 -5.53
CA ALA A 83 -8.32 -1.14 -6.02
C ALA A 83 -7.20 -1.21 -7.04
N PHE A 84 -6.34 -2.22 -6.93
CA PHE A 84 -5.48 -2.68 -8.02
C PHE A 84 -6.13 -3.93 -8.62
N VAL A 85 -6.29 -3.96 -9.94
CA VAL A 85 -6.93 -5.06 -10.68
C VAL A 85 -6.05 -5.41 -11.87
N ASP A 86 -5.60 -6.64 -11.98
CA ASP A 86 -4.87 -7.15 -13.14
C ASP A 86 -5.52 -8.45 -13.62
N LEU A 87 -6.17 -8.38 -14.79
CA LEU A 87 -6.96 -9.46 -15.36
C LEU A 87 -6.19 -10.41 -16.27
N SER A 88 -4.94 -10.10 -16.65
CA SER A 88 -4.19 -10.89 -17.65
C SER A 88 -3.15 -11.85 -17.07
N ARG A 89 -2.97 -11.87 -15.74
CA ARG A 89 -2.10 -12.85 -15.09
C ARG A 89 -2.84 -14.20 -15.06
N ALA A 90 -2.51 -15.09 -15.99
CA ALA A 90 -3.06 -16.45 -15.99
C ALA A 90 -2.25 -17.36 -15.04
N PRO A 91 -2.91 -18.25 -14.27
CA PRO A 91 -4.36 -18.44 -14.19
C PRO A 91 -5.08 -17.53 -13.17
N GLU A 92 -4.35 -16.67 -12.44
CA GLU A 92 -4.90 -15.93 -11.29
C GLU A 92 -5.09 -14.43 -11.56
N THR A 93 -6.35 -14.02 -11.70
CA THR A 93 -6.75 -12.62 -11.58
C THR A 93 -6.24 -12.04 -10.26
N GLN A 94 -5.42 -10.98 -10.33
CA GLN A 94 -4.89 -10.33 -9.13
C GLN A 94 -5.72 -9.11 -8.81
N ILE A 95 -6.38 -9.13 -7.65
CA ILE A 95 -7.14 -7.99 -7.13
C ILE A 95 -6.64 -7.69 -5.73
N SER A 96 -6.47 -6.41 -5.43
CA SER A 96 -6.23 -5.93 -4.06
C SER A 96 -7.01 -4.66 -3.84
N LEU A 97 -7.79 -4.62 -2.76
CA LEU A 97 -8.68 -3.53 -2.42
C LEU A 97 -8.30 -2.98 -1.05
N TYR A 98 -8.43 -1.67 -0.90
CA TYR A 98 -8.28 -0.93 0.34
C TYR A 98 -9.43 0.08 0.47
N SER A 99 -10.00 0.23 1.65
CA SER A 99 -11.00 1.27 1.94
C SER A 99 -10.65 1.99 3.23
N SER A 100 -10.64 3.33 3.25
CA SER A 100 -10.32 4.08 4.47
C SER A 100 -11.32 3.86 5.61
N LEU A 101 -12.52 3.37 5.29
CA LEU A 101 -13.55 3.00 6.27
C LEU A 101 -13.19 1.74 7.07
N GLU A 102 -12.24 0.92 6.63
CA GLU A 102 -11.82 -0.27 7.37
C GLU A 102 -11.09 0.07 8.69
N ARG A 103 -10.60 1.31 8.81
CA ARG A 103 -9.99 1.83 10.04
C ARG A 103 -11.03 2.18 11.10
N THR A 104 -12.12 2.86 10.71
CA THR A 104 -13.10 3.40 11.66
C THR A 104 -13.91 2.30 12.35
N ALA A 105 -14.12 1.17 11.67
CA ALA A 105 -14.84 0.01 12.23
C ALA A 105 -14.08 -0.66 13.41
N ASN A 106 -12.75 -0.68 13.36
CA ASN A 106 -11.91 -1.32 14.39
C ASN A 106 -11.66 -0.40 15.59
N GLU A 107 -11.55 0.91 15.38
CA GLU A 107 -11.39 1.88 16.46
C GLU A 107 -12.66 1.99 17.33
N GLY A 108 -13.84 1.71 16.78
CA GLY A 108 -15.11 1.67 17.50
C GLY A 108 -15.27 0.52 18.51
N HIS A 109 -14.52 -0.58 18.36
CA HIS A 109 -14.65 -1.77 19.23
C HIS A 109 -13.86 -1.69 20.55
N HIS A 110 -12.95 -0.72 20.71
CA HIS A 110 -12.21 -0.53 21.96
C HIS A 110 -12.90 0.42 22.96
N ARG A 111 -14.01 1.06 22.58
CA ARG A 111 -14.65 2.09 23.41
C ARG A 111 -15.84 1.59 24.24
N GLY A 112 -16.12 0.29 24.23
CA GLY A 112 -17.37 -0.27 24.76
C GLY A 112 -17.31 -1.42 25.77
N GLN A 113 -16.14 -1.86 26.24
CA GLN A 113 -16.08 -2.98 27.19
C GLN A 113 -14.95 -2.83 28.22
N HIS A 114 -15.33 -3.01 29.49
CA HIS A 114 -14.53 -3.19 30.71
C HIS A 114 -13.95 -1.95 31.43
N GLN A 115 -14.81 -1.24 32.16
CA GLN A 115 -14.44 -0.88 33.53
C GLN A 115 -14.37 -2.18 34.34
N ASN A 116 -13.16 -2.66 34.65
CA ASN A 116 -12.96 -3.74 35.62
C ASN A 116 -12.45 -3.12 36.94
N PRO A 117 -13.26 -3.08 38.01
CA PRO A 117 -12.88 -2.44 39.27
C PRO A 117 -12.05 -3.34 40.20
N ASN A 118 -11.52 -4.47 39.74
CA ASN A 118 -10.72 -5.35 40.59
C ASN A 118 -9.21 -5.16 40.34
N HIS A 119 -8.69 -4.16 41.04
CA HIS A 119 -7.29 -3.98 41.34
C HIS A 119 -6.85 -5.06 42.36
N TYR A 120 -6.05 -6.03 41.93
CA TYR A 120 -5.22 -6.83 42.84
C TYR A 120 -3.76 -6.80 42.37
N HIS A 121 -2.99 -6.03 43.12
CA HIS A 121 -1.54 -5.97 43.14
C HIS A 121 -0.98 -7.23 43.82
N LEU A 122 -0.46 -8.18 43.06
CA LEU A 122 0.51 -9.18 43.53
C LEU A 122 1.36 -9.64 42.33
N GLY A 123 2.60 -9.18 42.27
CA GLY A 123 3.59 -9.69 41.32
C GLY A 123 4.12 -11.06 41.76
N PRO A 124 4.52 -11.95 40.82
CA PRO A 124 5.39 -13.07 41.12
C PRO A 124 6.84 -12.80 40.68
N PRO A 125 7.80 -13.55 41.27
CA PRO A 125 9.23 -13.27 41.21
C PRO A 125 9.82 -13.58 39.83
N GLY A 126 10.91 -12.88 39.51
CA GLY A 126 11.63 -13.00 38.25
C GLY A 126 12.17 -14.42 37.98
N PRO A 127 12.43 -14.73 36.69
CA PRO A 127 12.94 -16.03 36.30
C PRO A 127 14.38 -16.25 36.82
N PRO A 128 14.76 -17.49 37.14
CA PRO A 128 16.13 -17.85 37.47
C PRO A 128 17.05 -17.56 36.28
N GLN A 129 18.13 -16.84 36.56
CA GLN A 129 19.25 -16.62 35.64
C GLN A 129 20.06 -17.91 35.57
N ASP A 130 19.73 -18.82 34.65
CA ASP A 130 20.67 -19.83 34.14
C ASP A 130 19.96 -20.65 33.06
N GLU A 131 19.96 -20.16 31.83
CA GLU A 131 20.02 -21.01 30.63
C GLU A 131 20.60 -20.18 29.49
N ALA A 132 21.92 -20.31 29.33
CA ALA A 132 22.66 -19.84 28.18
C ALA A 132 22.24 -20.65 26.94
N PHE A 133 21.27 -20.12 26.18
CA PHE A 133 21.03 -20.62 24.83
C PHE A 133 22.26 -20.33 23.96
N PRO A 134 22.90 -21.33 23.34
CA PRO A 134 23.99 -21.10 22.42
C PRO A 134 23.45 -20.36 21.18
N ARG A 135 24.04 -19.20 20.90
CA ARG A 135 23.80 -18.44 19.67
C ARG A 135 24.10 -19.33 18.45
N PRO A 136 23.24 -19.40 17.42
CA PRO A 136 23.63 -19.98 16.16
C PRO A 136 24.70 -19.09 15.52
N SER A 137 25.91 -19.63 15.42
CA SER A 137 27.03 -19.05 14.68
C SER A 137 26.66 -18.95 13.19
N PHE A 138 26.21 -17.79 12.75
CA PHE A 138 26.16 -17.48 11.32
C PHE A 138 27.60 -17.36 10.81
N LEU A 139 28.07 -18.41 10.14
CA LEU A 139 29.31 -18.37 9.36
C LEU A 139 29.12 -17.45 8.15
N PRO A 140 29.97 -16.42 7.94
CA PRO A 140 30.05 -15.75 6.66
C PRO A 140 30.85 -16.66 5.70
N LEU A 141 30.15 -17.32 4.77
CA LEU A 141 30.81 -18.04 3.69
C LEU A 141 31.34 -17.01 2.67
N LEU A 142 32.67 -17.03 2.52
CA LEU A 142 33.45 -16.25 1.56
C LEU A 142 32.88 -16.34 0.13
N ARG A 143 32.85 -15.18 -0.54
CA ARG A 143 32.84 -15.06 -2.01
C ARG A 143 34.02 -15.82 -2.63
N PRO A 144 33.82 -16.38 -3.83
CA PRO A 144 34.85 -16.33 -4.86
C PRO A 144 34.46 -15.41 -6.01
N HIS A 145 35.52 -15.01 -6.69
CA HIS A 145 35.68 -13.98 -7.70
C HIS A 145 35.90 -14.65 -9.07
N THR A 146 35.84 -13.84 -10.13
CA THR A 146 36.43 -14.02 -11.48
C THR A 146 35.61 -14.70 -12.59
N GLY A 147 35.73 -14.10 -13.79
CA GLY A 147 35.24 -14.57 -15.10
C GLY A 147 34.65 -13.40 -15.89
N ARG A 148 35.42 -12.44 -16.42
CA ARG A 148 36.19 -12.46 -17.69
C ARG A 148 35.32 -12.89 -18.89
N GLY A 149 35.07 -11.94 -19.81
CA GLY A 149 34.14 -12.02 -20.96
C GLY A 149 34.53 -12.97 -22.10
N PRO A 150 33.87 -12.87 -23.28
CA PRO A 150 34.45 -12.04 -24.33
C PRO A 150 33.45 -11.31 -25.28
N SER A 151 33.95 -10.25 -25.91
CA SER A 151 33.76 -9.79 -27.31
C SER A 151 32.38 -9.81 -28.02
N SER A 152 31.89 -8.59 -28.31
CA SER A 152 31.44 -8.02 -29.63
C SER A 152 30.55 -8.83 -30.60
N PRO A 153 29.60 -8.16 -31.31
CA PRO A 153 29.99 -7.26 -32.41
C PRO A 153 29.24 -5.90 -32.45
N PRO A 154 29.82 -4.86 -33.11
CA PRO A 154 29.14 -3.64 -33.53
C PRO A 154 28.52 -3.78 -34.96
N PRO A 155 27.87 -2.74 -35.51
CA PRO A 155 26.47 -2.73 -35.97
C PRO A 155 26.26 -3.26 -37.41
N PRO A 156 25.01 -3.46 -37.87
CA PRO A 156 24.72 -3.45 -39.30
C PRO A 156 24.67 -2.00 -39.81
N ASP A 157 25.55 -1.69 -40.77
CA ASP A 157 25.42 -0.53 -41.65
C ASP A 157 24.06 -0.56 -42.34
N GLY A 158 23.31 0.53 -42.19
CA GLY A 158 21.99 0.70 -42.76
C GLY A 158 21.71 2.17 -43.01
N GLU A 159 22.57 2.82 -43.81
CA GLU A 159 22.11 3.95 -44.60
C GLU A 159 20.95 3.47 -45.46
N ILE A 160 19.75 3.93 -45.14
CA ILE A 160 18.65 3.94 -46.08
C ILE A 160 18.34 5.41 -46.33
N SER A 161 18.86 5.90 -47.45
CA SER A 161 18.37 7.10 -48.09
C SER A 161 16.88 6.92 -48.40
N PHE A 162 16.03 7.83 -47.93
CA PHE A 162 14.78 8.12 -48.62
C PHE A 162 14.58 9.64 -48.69
N PHE A 163 14.39 10.06 -49.94
CA PHE A 163 13.95 11.35 -50.45
C PHE A 163 12.85 11.99 -49.59
N SER A 164 12.94 13.30 -49.36
CA SER A 164 12.14 14.26 -50.13
C SER A 164 12.65 15.69 -49.98
#